data_AF-A0A5B9QWE3-F1
#
_entry.id   AF-A0A5B9QWE3-F1
#
_cell.length_a   1.000
_cell.length_b   1.000
_cell.length_c   1.000
_cell.angle_alpha   90.00
_cell.angle_beta   90.00
_cell.angle_gamma   90.00
#
_symmetry.space_group_name_H-M   'P 1'
#
loop_
_entity.id
_entity.type
_entity.pdbx_description
1 polymer ?
#
loop_
_entity_poly.entity_id
_entity_poly.type
_entity_poly.pdbx_seq_one_letter_code
_entity_poly.pdbx_strand_id
1 'polypeptide(L)'
;MKRWIERLLLIAVVVIVAVLTVTAVPVLGGGHLGGTWLLAHMAASGALVFVLPVFAIVGLWREIQDQATSPLQRWGFWAVVLSGLLTIATVFVCMLPLPSTSAMETLIVSHGYAGWALAVATIGLLIGCWRRRSKA
;
A
#
# COMPACT_ATOMS: atom_id res chain seq x y z
N MET A 1 -24.72 3.97 3.18
CA MET A 1 -23.83 2.80 2.99
C MET A 1 -22.47 3.12 2.36
N LYS A 2 -22.42 3.73 1.17
CA LYS A 2 -21.16 3.94 0.41
C LYS A 2 -19.99 4.54 1.23
N ARG A 3 -20.27 5.59 2.02
CA ARG A 3 -19.27 6.26 2.88
C ARG A 3 -18.68 5.36 3.98
N TRP A 4 -19.42 4.37 4.49
CA TRP A 4 -18.93 3.47 5.52
C TRP A 4 -17.95 2.46 4.94
N ILE A 5 -18.26 1.91 3.77
CA ILE A 5 -17.39 0.99 3.04
C ILE A 5 -16.04 1.67 2.72
N GLU A 6 -16.07 2.90 2.21
CA GLU A 6 -14.85 3.68 1.95
C GLU A 6 -13.98 3.86 3.20
N ARG A 7 -14.60 4.16 4.35
CA ARG A 7 -13.89 4.34 5.62
C ARG A 7 -13.28 3.03 6.11
N LEU A 8 -14.03 1.93 6.03
CA LEU A 8 -13.54 0.61 6.41
C LEU A 8 -12.37 0.19 5.53
N LEU A 9 -12.46 0.37 4.21
CA LEU A 9 -11.36 0.06 3.29
C LEU A 9 -10.14 0.95 3.54
N LEU A 10 -10.33 2.24 3.80
CA LEU A 10 -9.22 3.14 4.16
C LEU A 10 -8.53 2.69 5.45
N ILE A 11 -9.30 2.37 6.50
CA ILE A 11 -8.75 1.87 7.77
C ILE A 11 -7.99 0.56 7.52
N ALA A 12 -8.56 -0.36 6.75
CA ALA A 12 -7.92 -1.63 6.41
C ALA A 12 -6.59 -1.42 5.69
N VAL A 13 -6.55 -0.58 4.65
CA VAL A 13 -5.30 -0.23 3.94
C VAL A 13 -4.27 0.35 4.90
N VAL A 14 -4.66 1.30 5.77
CA VAL A 14 -3.75 1.94 6.73
C VAL A 14 -3.17 0.92 7.71
N VAL A 15 -4.00 0.04 8.27
CA VAL A 15 -3.54 -0.98 9.21
C VAL A 15 -2.61 -1.97 8.52
N ILE A 16 -2.97 -2.44 7.33
CA ILE A 16 -2.13 -3.35 6.53
C ILE A 16 -0.78 -2.73 6.23
N VAL A 17 -0.76 -1.49 5.72
CA VAL A 17 0.48 -0.77 5.41
C VAL A 17 1.30 -0.54 6.67
N ALA A 18 0.69 -0.17 7.80
CA ALA A 18 1.40 -0.01 9.05
C ALA A 18 2.09 -1.31 9.50
N VAL A 19 1.39 -2.45 9.43
CA VAL A 19 1.97 -3.77 9.74
C VAL A 19 3.12 -4.10 8.78
N LEU A 20 2.94 -3.88 7.48
CA LEU A 20 4.00 -4.12 6.48
C LEU A 20 5.24 -3.24 6.72
N THR A 21 5.03 -1.96 7.02
CA THR A 21 6.11 -1.02 7.33
C THR A 21 6.85 -1.43 8.59
N VAL A 22 6.14 -1.69 9.69
CA VAL A 22 6.73 -2.09 10.97
C VAL A 22 7.50 -3.40 10.83
N THR A 23 6.94 -4.36 10.10
CA THR A 23 7.61 -5.64 9.86
C THR A 23 8.86 -5.52 9.00
N ALA A 24 8.93 -4.54 8.10
CA ALA A 24 10.09 -4.29 7.24
C ALA A 24 11.22 -3.49 7.89
N VAL A 25 11.01 -2.87 9.07
CA VAL A 25 12.02 -2.03 9.75
C VAL A 25 13.39 -2.73 9.94
N PRO A 26 13.47 -4.02 10.35
CA PRO A 26 14.76 -4.68 10.56
C PRO A 26 15.67 -4.70 9.32
N VAL A 27 15.10 -4.64 8.12
CA VAL A 27 15.84 -4.63 6.85
C VAL A 27 16.63 -3.34 6.66
N LEU A 28 16.19 -2.21 7.25
CA LEU A 28 16.92 -0.94 7.19
C LEU A 28 18.26 -1.00 7.95
N GLY A 29 18.36 -1.88 8.96
CA GLY A 29 19.57 -2.07 9.75
C GLY A 29 20.55 -3.09 9.15
N GLY A 30 20.33 -3.55 7.93
CA GLY A 30 21.11 -4.64 7.31
C GLY A 30 20.73 -6.04 7.81
N GLY A 31 19.67 -6.15 8.63
CA GLY A 31 19.10 -7.44 9.04
C GLY A 31 18.30 -8.09 7.90
N HIS A 32 17.96 -9.37 8.08
CA HIS A 32 17.05 -10.08 7.19
C HIS A 32 15.67 -10.26 7.84
N LEU A 33 14.62 -10.29 7.02
CA LEU A 33 13.28 -10.66 7.49
C LEU A 33 13.25 -12.18 7.74
N GLY A 34 12.91 -12.62 8.94
CA GLY A 34 12.85 -14.05 9.28
C GLY A 34 11.83 -14.36 10.36
N GLY A 35 11.51 -15.65 10.54
CA GLY A 35 10.65 -16.13 11.62
C GLY A 35 9.23 -15.52 11.61
N THR A 36 8.75 -15.13 12.79
CA THR A 36 7.39 -14.57 12.99
C THR A 36 7.18 -13.24 12.27
N TRP A 37 8.22 -12.42 12.14
CA TRP A 37 8.19 -11.15 11.40
C TRP A 37 7.91 -11.36 9.91
N LEU A 38 8.58 -12.35 9.30
CA LEU A 38 8.33 -12.74 7.92
C LEU A 38 6.91 -13.26 7.74
N LEU A 39 6.43 -14.12 8.65
CA LEU A 39 5.06 -14.65 8.57
C LEU A 39 4.01 -13.53 8.65
N ALA A 40 4.17 -12.59 9.59
CA ALA A 40 3.29 -11.44 9.73
C ALA A 40 3.31 -10.54 8.49
N HIS A 41 4.50 -10.28 7.93
CA HIS A 41 4.66 -9.52 6.70
C HIS A 41 3.95 -10.20 5.52
N MET A 42 4.16 -11.50 5.33
CA MET A 42 3.53 -12.28 4.26
C MET A 42 2.01 -12.32 4.39
N ALA A 43 1.49 -12.49 5.61
CA ALA A 43 0.05 -12.46 5.87
C ALA A 43 -0.57 -11.09 5.54
N ALA A 44 0.07 -10.00 5.97
CA ALA A 44 -0.36 -8.64 5.64
C ALA A 44 -0.26 -8.35 4.14
N SER A 45 0.77 -8.86 3.46
CA SER A 45 0.93 -8.75 2.00
C SER A 45 -0.22 -9.46 1.27
N GLY A 46 -0.59 -10.66 1.72
CA GLY A 46 -1.76 -11.36 1.21
C GLY A 46 -3.04 -10.53 1.35
N ALA A 47 -3.27 -9.92 2.51
CA ALA A 47 -4.41 -9.01 2.72
C ALA A 47 -4.36 -7.79 1.78
N LEU A 48 -3.18 -7.18 1.59
CA LEU A 48 -3.01 -6.03 0.69
C LEU A 48 -3.41 -6.36 -0.75
N VAL A 49 -3.03 -7.55 -1.25
CA VAL A 49 -3.35 -8.02 -2.61
C VAL A 49 -4.86 -8.01 -2.90
N PHE A 50 -5.71 -8.28 -1.90
CA PHE A 50 -7.16 -8.26 -2.07
C PHE A 50 -7.78 -6.90 -1.72
N VAL A 51 -7.34 -6.26 -0.64
CA VAL A 51 -7.95 -5.02 -0.14
C VAL A 51 -7.64 -3.84 -1.07
N LEU A 52 -6.42 -3.75 -1.61
CA LEU A 52 -6.00 -2.62 -2.44
C LEU A 52 -6.81 -2.50 -3.74
N PRO A 53 -7.03 -3.58 -4.54
CA PRO A 53 -7.90 -3.48 -5.72
C PRO A 53 -9.32 -3.06 -5.40
N VAL A 54 -9.92 -3.58 -4.32
CA VAL A 54 -11.27 -3.19 -3.88
C VAL A 54 -11.29 -1.71 -3.48
N PHE A 55 -10.28 -1.25 -2.74
CA PHE A 55 -10.10 0.15 -2.39
C PHE A 55 -9.94 1.04 -3.63
N ALA A 56 -9.16 0.60 -4.62
CA ALA A 56 -8.93 1.33 -5.87
C ALA A 56 -10.22 1.46 -6.70
N ILE A 57 -11.00 0.38 -6.84
CA ILE A 57 -12.27 0.39 -7.59
C ILE A 57 -13.29 1.33 -6.93
N VAL A 58 -13.48 1.19 -5.60
CA VAL A 58 -14.41 2.04 -4.86
C VAL A 58 -13.97 3.51 -4.88
N GLY A 59 -12.66 3.76 -4.74
CA GLY A 59 -12.10 5.10 -4.82
C GLY A 59 -12.25 5.73 -6.21
N LEU A 60 -12.00 4.97 -7.27
CA LEU A 60 -12.16 5.43 -8.66
C LEU A 60 -13.62 5.78 -8.95
N TRP A 61 -14.57 4.95 -8.48
CA TRP A 61 -16.00 5.25 -8.61
C TRP A 61 -16.37 6.58 -7.96
N ARG A 62 -15.77 6.91 -6.82
CA ARG A 62 -15.99 8.20 -6.14
C ARG A 62 -15.45 9.39 -6.96
N GLU A 63 -14.26 9.25 -7.54
CA GLU A 63 -13.66 10.30 -8.38
C GLU A 63 -14.49 10.56 -9.64
N ILE A 64 -15.08 9.51 -10.26
CA ILE A 64 -15.97 9.65 -11.42
C ILE A 64 -17.27 10.37 -11.05
N GLN A 65 -17.78 10.17 -9.83
CA GLN A 65 -19.00 10.82 -9.34
C GLN A 65 -18.79 12.28 -8.90
N ASP A 66 -17.63 12.87 -9.20
CA ASP A 66 -17.29 14.28 -9.02
C ASP A 66 -17.56 14.81 -7.60
N GLN A 67 -17.38 13.95 -6.60
CA GLN A 67 -17.46 14.39 -5.22
C GLN A 67 -16.27 15.31 -4.93
N ALA A 68 -16.51 16.51 -4.43
CA ALA A 68 -15.48 17.49 -4.09
C ALA A 68 -14.41 16.89 -3.14
N THR A 69 -13.33 16.36 -3.69
CA THR A 69 -12.15 15.86 -2.99
C THR A 69 -11.05 16.90 -3.03
N SER A 70 -10.30 17.05 -1.94
CA SER A 70 -9.14 17.94 -1.96
C SER A 70 -8.09 17.39 -2.93
N PRO A 71 -7.35 18.24 -3.68
CA PRO A 71 -6.29 17.78 -4.58
C PRO A 71 -5.27 16.89 -3.88
N LEU A 72 -4.93 17.19 -2.62
CA LEU A 72 -4.02 16.39 -1.81
C LEU A 72 -4.56 14.98 -1.53
N GLN A 73 -5.86 14.84 -1.24
CA GLN A 73 -6.49 13.54 -1.05
C GLN A 73 -6.47 12.72 -2.35
N ARG A 74 -6.72 13.36 -3.49
CA ARG A 74 -6.70 12.72 -4.82
C ARG A 74 -5.29 12.23 -5.20
N TRP A 75 -4.28 13.08 -5.03
CA TRP A 75 -2.88 12.71 -5.24
C TRP A 75 -2.44 11.58 -4.31
N GLY A 76 -2.79 11.67 -3.01
CA GLY A 76 -2.50 10.60 -2.05
C GLY A 76 -3.16 9.27 -2.43
N PHE A 77 -4.40 9.30 -2.90
CA PHE A 77 -5.11 8.10 -3.37
C PHE A 77 -4.37 7.44 -4.54
N TRP A 78 -4.05 8.21 -5.58
CA TRP A 78 -3.34 7.68 -6.74
C TRP A 78 -1.94 7.18 -6.39
N ALA A 79 -1.22 7.90 -5.52
CA ALA A 79 0.08 7.47 -5.05
C ALA A 79 0.00 6.12 -4.31
N VAL A 80 -0.99 5.92 -3.43
CA VAL A 80 -1.23 4.63 -2.74
C VAL A 80 -1.54 3.52 -3.72
N VAL A 81 -2.43 3.77 -4.70
CA VAL A 81 -2.81 2.76 -5.70
C VAL A 81 -1.59 2.35 -6.54
N LEU A 82 -0.86 3.30 -7.10
CA LEU A 82 0.28 3.01 -7.98
C LEU A 82 1.42 2.30 -7.24
N SER A 83 1.83 2.81 -6.08
CA SER A 83 2.89 2.20 -5.27
C SER A 83 2.49 0.82 -4.75
N GLY A 84 1.22 0.64 -4.33
CA GLY A 84 0.71 -0.65 -3.89
C GLY A 84 0.62 -1.67 -5.01
N LEU A 85 0.18 -1.27 -6.22
CA LEU A 85 0.20 -2.16 -7.39
C LEU A 85 1.63 -2.56 -7.78
N LEU A 86 2.58 -1.62 -7.74
CA LEU A 86 3.99 -1.93 -7.98
C LEU A 86 4.58 -2.88 -6.92
N THR A 87 4.20 -2.67 -5.65
CA THR A 87 4.58 -3.57 -4.54
C THR A 87 4.04 -4.98 -4.76
N ILE A 88 2.78 -5.11 -5.19
CA ILE A 88 2.16 -6.40 -5.51
C ILE A 88 2.84 -7.06 -6.72
N ALA A 89 3.06 -6.30 -7.80
CA ALA A 89 3.66 -6.79 -9.02
C ALA A 89 5.08 -7.34 -8.77
N THR A 90 5.91 -6.60 -8.01
CA THR A 90 7.27 -7.04 -7.68
C THR A 90 7.29 -8.37 -6.92
N VAL A 91 6.41 -8.57 -5.94
CA VAL A 91 6.30 -9.86 -5.22
C VAL A 91 5.89 -10.99 -6.14
N PHE A 92 4.85 -10.79 -6.96
CA PHE A 92 4.41 -11.85 -7.87
C PHE A 92 5.50 -12.24 -8.86
N VAL A 93 6.21 -11.26 -9.43
CA VAL A 93 7.32 -11.54 -10.35
C VAL A 93 8.47 -12.26 -9.62
N CYS A 94 8.81 -11.89 -8.39
CA CYS A 94 9.81 -12.60 -7.57
C CYS A 94 9.45 -14.06 -7.29
N MET A 95 8.16 -14.40 -7.25
CA MET A 95 7.69 -15.75 -6.97
C MET A 95 7.59 -16.64 -8.21
N LEU A 96 7.72 -16.07 -9.42
CA LEU A 96 7.75 -16.85 -10.64
C LEU A 96 9.10 -17.57 -10.79
N PRO A 97 9.14 -18.81 -11.33
CA PRO A 97 10.38 -19.53 -11.60
C PRO A 97 11.06 -19.04 -12.89
N LEU A 98 11.16 -17.72 -13.08
CA LEU A 98 11.66 -17.08 -14.30
C LEU A 98 12.89 -16.19 -14.05
N PRO A 99 12.93 -15.35 -13.00
CA PRO A 99 14.08 -14.46 -12.78
C PRO A 99 15.33 -15.25 -12.35
N SER A 100 16.50 -14.85 -12.86
CA SER A 100 17.80 -15.28 -12.32
C SER A 100 18.00 -14.78 -10.89
N THR A 101 18.99 -15.32 -10.15
CA THR A 101 19.33 -14.83 -8.80
C THR A 101 19.58 -13.32 -8.77
N SER A 102 20.33 -12.78 -9.73
CA SER A 102 20.58 -11.33 -9.83
C SER A 102 19.32 -10.51 -10.12
N ALA A 103 18.38 -11.07 -10.90
CA ALA A 103 17.10 -10.44 -11.16
C ALA A 103 16.20 -10.49 -9.91
N MET A 104 16.20 -11.59 -9.15
CA MET A 104 15.48 -11.68 -7.87
C MET A 104 15.99 -10.64 -6.86
N GLU A 105 17.30 -10.48 -6.72
CA GLU A 105 17.89 -9.45 -5.84
C GLU A 105 17.42 -8.04 -6.25
N THR A 106 17.46 -7.75 -7.55
CA THR A 106 16.98 -6.45 -8.08
C THR A 106 15.50 -6.23 -7.80
N LEU A 107 14.66 -7.26 -7.97
CA LEU A 107 13.23 -7.18 -7.69
C LEU A 107 12.94 -7.04 -6.19
N ILE A 108 13.71 -7.69 -5.32
CA ILE A 108 13.59 -7.54 -3.85
C ILE A 108 13.91 -6.10 -3.45
N VAL A 109 14.98 -5.51 -3.98
CA VAL A 109 15.32 -4.11 -3.75
C VAL A 109 14.21 -3.19 -4.27
N SER A 110 13.70 -3.46 -5.47
CA SER A 110 12.60 -2.69 -6.08
C SER A 110 11.30 -2.80 -5.26
N HIS A 111 11.00 -3.99 -4.74
CA HIS A 111 9.89 -4.24 -3.83
C HIS A 111 10.02 -3.42 -2.55
N GLY A 112 11.23 -3.37 -1.97
CA GLY A 112 11.53 -2.54 -0.81
C GLY A 112 11.22 -1.06 -1.07
N TYR A 113 11.72 -0.50 -2.18
CA TYR A 113 11.44 0.89 -2.54
C TYR A 113 9.95 1.16 -2.79
N ALA A 114 9.25 0.25 -3.49
CA ALA A 114 7.82 0.36 -3.72
C ALA A 114 7.01 0.34 -2.41
N GLY A 115 7.38 -0.54 -1.47
CA GLY A 115 6.76 -0.63 -0.15
C GLY A 115 6.95 0.62 0.70
N TRP A 116 8.15 1.22 0.69
CA TRP A 116 8.39 2.50 1.38
C TRP A 116 7.64 3.66 0.72
N ALA A 117 7.57 3.69 -0.61
CA ALA A 117 6.77 4.68 -1.33
C ALA A 117 5.28 4.56 -0.98
N LEU A 118 4.76 3.33 -0.84
CA LEU A 118 3.39 3.07 -0.38
C LEU A 118 3.14 3.58 1.04
N ALA A 119 4.09 3.39 1.96
CA ALA A 119 3.99 3.92 3.32
C ALA A 119 3.88 5.46 3.33
N VAL A 120 4.76 6.14 2.59
CA VAL A 120 4.75 7.61 2.47
C VAL A 120 3.46 8.10 1.79
N ALA A 121 3.02 7.44 0.72
CA ALA A 121 1.78 7.76 0.03
C ALA A 121 0.56 7.63 0.95
N THR A 122 0.54 6.60 1.79
CA THR A 122 -0.53 6.36 2.77
C THR A 122 -0.60 7.48 3.80
N ILE A 123 0.54 7.96 4.28
CA ILE A 123 0.60 9.14 5.17
C ILE A 123 0.07 10.38 4.44
N GLY A 124 0.49 10.62 3.20
CA GLY A 124 0.00 11.74 2.38
C GLY A 124 -1.52 11.72 2.18
N LEU A 125 -2.08 10.55 1.91
CA LEU A 125 -3.52 10.34 1.81
C LEU A 125 -4.23 10.66 3.13
N LEU A 126 -3.70 10.21 4.27
CA LEU A 126 -4.28 10.50 5.60
C LEU A 126 -4.27 12.00 5.91
N ILE A 127 -3.20 12.71 5.60
CA ILE A 127 -3.12 14.16 5.75
C ILE A 127 -4.17 14.84 4.87
N GLY A 128 -4.32 14.39 3.61
CA GLY A 128 -5.35 14.87 2.69
C GLY A 128 -6.77 14.68 3.22
N CYS A 129 -7.06 13.51 3.82
CA CYS A 129 -8.32 13.20 4.47
C CYS A 129 -8.56 14.06 5.73
N TRP A 130 -7.53 14.27 6.56
CA TRP A 130 -7.64 15.05 7.79
C TRP A 130 -7.92 16.53 7.52
N ARG A 131 -7.17 17.15 6.58
CA ARG A 131 -7.38 18.55 6.17
C ARG A 131 -8.77 18.84 5.59
N ARG A 132 -9.43 17.83 5.02
CA ARG A 132 -10.80 17.96 4.53
C ARG A 132 -11.81 18.01 5.68
N ARG A 133 -11.60 17.20 6.72
CA ARG A 133 -12.48 17.19 7.90
C ARG A 133 -12.42 18.50 8.69
N SER A 134 -11.27 19.17 8.74
CA SER A 134 -11.14 20.45 9.45
C SER A 134 -11.79 21.64 8.74
N LYS A 135 -12.23 21.48 7.48
CA LYS A 135 -12.89 22.53 6.68
C LYS A 135 -14.40 22.32 6.55
N ALA A 136 -14.93 21.19 7.05
CA ALA A 136 -16.34 20.82 6.98
C ALA A 136 -16.98 21.00 8.36
#